data_AF-X1KCT8-F1
#
_entry.id   AF-X1KCT8-F1
#
_cell.length_a   1.000
_cell.length_b   1.000
_cell.length_c   1.000
_cell.angle_alpha   90.00
_cell.angle_beta   90.00
_cell.angle_gamma   90.00
#
_symmetry.space_group_name_H-M   'P 1'
#
loop_
_entity.id
_entity.type
_entity.pdbx_description
1 polymer ?
#
loop_
_entity_poly.entity_id
_entity_poly.type
_entity_poly.pdbx_seq_one_letter_code
_entity_poly.pdbx_strand_id
1 'polypeptide(L)'
;NGFVVSPAYYKEISDIYLECKDTNHPIFITTDAVLHTGHIFFDYLLRILEVEKLYDSAVELTDRILELSIKQYNEASSEEVKEAAKLNIGFFAVAKRQFEPEYQVDYGLNELVDQECENIKNHKGLEFRELLTYVKIPSIYQTPSIARSRAIRLFLKSLIISSNLA
;
A
#
# COMPACT_ATOMS: atom_id res chain seq x y z
N ASN A 1 -12.39 39.55 17.14
CA ASN A 1 -11.64 38.29 16.94
C ASN A 1 -10.45 38.30 17.89
N GLY A 2 -10.66 37.86 19.14
CA GLY A 2 -9.72 38.04 20.25
C GLY A 2 -8.79 36.84 20.47
N PHE A 3 -8.25 36.27 19.39
CA PHE A 3 -7.28 35.17 19.47
C PHE A 3 -5.97 35.59 18.79
N VAL A 4 -4.85 35.18 19.38
CA VAL A 4 -3.50 35.34 18.81
C VAL A 4 -2.95 33.96 18.50
N VAL A 5 -2.37 33.79 17.31
CA VAL A 5 -1.67 32.56 16.93
C VAL A 5 -0.18 32.82 17.06
N SER A 6 0.48 32.05 17.91
CA SER A 6 1.95 32.06 18.05
C SER A 6 2.50 30.74 17.53
N PRO A 7 3.64 30.73 16.82
CA PRO A 7 4.34 29.50 16.52
C PRO A 7 4.70 28.77 17.83
N ALA A 8 4.60 27.46 17.78
CA ALA A 8 4.89 26.55 18.87
C ALA A 8 5.61 25.32 18.31
N TYR A 9 6.56 24.78 19.08
CA TYR A 9 7.43 23.69 18.64
C TYR A 9 7.35 22.53 19.64
N TYR A 10 6.16 21.95 19.73
CA TYR A 10 5.91 20.75 20.53
C TYR A 10 5.98 19.50 19.66
N LYS A 11 6.34 18.36 20.25
CA LYS A 11 6.37 17.08 19.54
C LYS A 11 4.97 16.49 19.49
N GLU A 12 4.27 16.53 20.60
CA GLU A 12 2.93 15.97 20.75
C GLU A 12 1.95 17.03 21.23
N ILE A 13 0.67 16.86 20.89
CA ILE A 13 -0.41 17.73 21.37
C ILE A 13 -0.48 17.71 22.92
N SER A 14 -0.12 16.59 23.55
CA SER A 14 -0.06 16.47 25.02
C SER A 14 0.94 17.41 25.67
N ASP A 15 2.04 17.74 24.99
CA ASP A 15 3.10 18.60 25.55
C ASP A 15 2.57 20.02 25.80
N ILE A 16 1.69 20.50 24.91
CA ILE A 16 1.02 21.80 25.03
C ILE A 16 0.18 21.84 26.31
N TYR A 17 -0.59 20.79 26.57
CA TYR A 17 -1.46 20.73 27.75
C TYR A 17 -0.67 20.61 29.05
N LEU A 18 0.45 19.88 29.04
CA LEU A 18 1.34 19.78 30.19
C LEU A 18 1.97 21.14 30.51
N GLU A 19 2.49 21.86 29.52
CA GLU A 19 3.06 23.18 29.76
C GLU A 19 2.00 24.18 30.22
N CYS A 20 0.83 24.21 29.60
CA CYS A 20 -0.26 25.09 30.05
C CYS A 20 -0.66 24.81 31.50
N LYS A 21 -0.66 23.54 31.92
CA LYS A 21 -0.90 23.15 33.31
C LYS A 21 0.21 23.65 34.24
N ASP A 22 1.47 23.46 33.88
CA ASP A 22 2.64 23.84 34.69
C ASP A 22 2.78 25.36 34.83
N THR A 23 2.42 26.10 33.78
CA THR A 23 2.45 27.57 33.72
C THR A 23 1.14 28.22 34.17
N ASN A 24 0.17 27.41 34.60
CA ASN A 24 -1.15 27.84 35.09
C ASN A 24 -1.96 28.65 34.05
N HIS A 25 -1.72 28.40 32.76
CA HIS A 25 -2.51 28.95 31.66
C HIS A 25 -3.85 28.18 31.52
N PRO A 26 -4.98 28.87 31.26
CA PRO A 26 -6.25 28.20 31.02
C PRO A 26 -6.19 27.30 29.79
N ILE A 27 -6.63 26.04 29.96
CA ILE A 27 -6.67 25.04 28.89
C ILE A 27 -8.06 25.02 28.26
N PHE A 28 -8.12 25.16 26.94
CA PHE A 28 -9.33 24.94 26.14
C PHE A 28 -9.11 23.76 25.21
N ILE A 29 -9.81 22.65 25.46
CA ILE A 29 -9.69 21.41 24.67
C ILE A 29 -10.74 21.42 23.58
N THR A 30 -10.30 21.36 22.32
CA THR A 30 -11.14 21.23 21.13
C THR A 30 -11.25 19.77 20.67
N THR A 31 -12.20 19.50 19.76
CA THR A 31 -12.49 18.13 19.29
C THR A 31 -11.37 17.50 18.46
N ASP A 32 -10.50 18.31 17.87
CA ASP A 32 -9.30 17.88 17.14
C ASP A 32 -8.34 17.05 18.00
N ALA A 33 -8.22 17.32 19.30
CA ALA A 33 -7.38 16.52 20.21
C ALA A 33 -7.87 15.06 20.31
N VAL A 34 -9.19 14.88 20.38
CA VAL A 34 -9.83 13.55 20.39
C VAL A 34 -9.69 12.88 19.03
N LEU A 35 -9.91 13.62 17.94
CA LEU A 35 -9.77 13.10 16.58
C LEU A 35 -8.33 12.66 16.28
N HIS A 36 -7.33 13.45 16.68
CA HIS A 36 -5.91 13.14 16.52
C HIS A 36 -5.54 11.84 17.27
N THR A 37 -5.95 11.73 18.53
CA THR A 37 -5.74 10.50 19.32
C THR A 37 -6.43 9.30 18.67
N GLY A 38 -7.65 9.50 18.17
CA GLY A 38 -8.39 8.50 17.41
C GLY A 38 -7.66 8.02 16.16
N HIS A 39 -7.03 8.92 15.40
CA HIS A 39 -6.23 8.56 14.24
C HIS A 39 -5.01 7.71 14.61
N ILE A 40 -4.26 8.09 15.65
CA ILE A 40 -3.11 7.30 16.13
C ILE A 40 -3.56 5.90 16.57
N PHE A 41 -4.64 5.82 17.35
CA PHE A 41 -5.18 4.55 17.81
C PHE A 41 -5.62 3.65 16.65
N PHE A 42 -6.30 4.22 15.66
CA PHE A 42 -6.74 3.50 14.48
C PHE A 42 -5.57 2.97 13.66
N ASP A 43 -4.53 3.77 13.44
CA ASP A 43 -3.31 3.35 12.74
C ASP A 43 -2.61 2.19 13.47
N TYR A 44 -2.55 2.25 14.81
CA TYR A 44 -1.98 1.17 15.63
C TYR A 44 -2.80 -0.12 15.52
N LEU A 45 -4.13 -0.01 15.56
CA LEU A 45 -5.03 -1.15 15.39
C LEU A 45 -4.88 -1.78 13.99
N LEU A 46 -4.78 -0.97 12.94
CA LEU A 46 -4.54 -1.48 11.58
C LEU A 46 -3.21 -2.23 11.48
N ARG A 47 -2.14 -1.71 12.10
CA ARG A 47 -0.83 -2.37 12.11
C ARG A 47 -0.88 -3.73 12.81
N ILE A 48 -1.59 -3.84 13.93
CA ILE A 48 -1.77 -5.12 14.62
C ILE A 48 -2.54 -6.09 13.74
N LEU A 49 -3.70 -5.67 13.21
CA LEU A 49 -4.51 -6.52 12.34
C LEU A 49 -3.74 -7.01 11.12
N GLU A 50 -2.91 -6.15 10.56
CA GLU A 50 -2.06 -6.51 9.44
C GLU A 50 -1.08 -7.62 9.81
N VAL A 51 -0.27 -7.42 10.85
CA VAL A 51 0.76 -8.37 11.25
C VAL A 51 0.16 -9.68 11.75
N GLU A 52 -0.94 -9.63 12.51
CA GLU A 52 -1.49 -10.83 13.16
C GLU A 52 -2.45 -11.64 12.28
N LYS A 53 -3.00 -11.05 11.21
CA LYS A 53 -4.06 -11.68 10.40
C LYS A 53 -3.89 -11.49 8.90
N LEU A 54 -3.71 -10.24 8.44
CA LEU A 54 -3.81 -9.94 7.02
C LEU A 54 -2.55 -10.31 6.24
N TYR A 55 -1.36 -10.27 6.87
CA TYR A 55 -0.09 -10.56 6.22
C TYR A 55 -0.08 -11.99 5.66
N ASP A 56 -0.25 -13.00 6.51
CA ASP A 56 -0.22 -14.41 6.10
C ASP A 56 -1.34 -14.72 5.10
N SER A 57 -2.54 -14.17 5.32
CA SER A 57 -3.67 -14.33 4.41
C SER A 57 -3.38 -13.74 3.02
N ALA A 58 -2.68 -12.60 2.95
CA ALA A 58 -2.32 -11.96 1.68
C ALA A 58 -1.23 -12.74 0.93
N VAL A 59 -0.25 -13.31 1.65
CA VAL A 59 0.76 -14.20 1.08
C VAL A 59 0.10 -15.44 0.50
N GLU A 60 -0.73 -16.14 1.29
CA GLU A 60 -1.43 -17.35 0.83
C GLU A 60 -2.32 -17.06 -0.38
N LEU A 61 -3.09 -15.97 -0.33
CA LEU A 61 -3.95 -15.59 -1.46
C LEU A 61 -3.14 -15.31 -2.73
N THR A 62 -2.01 -14.61 -2.60
CA THR A 62 -1.13 -14.29 -3.73
C THR A 62 -0.57 -15.57 -4.36
N ASP A 63 -0.10 -16.49 -3.54
CA ASP A 63 0.44 -17.78 -4.00
C ASP A 63 -0.62 -18.60 -4.72
N ARG A 64 -1.80 -18.73 -4.13
CA ARG A 64 -2.92 -19.47 -4.73
C ARG A 64 -3.35 -18.89 -6.06
N ILE A 65 -3.50 -17.57 -6.17
CA ILE A 65 -3.94 -16.97 -7.43
C ILE A 65 -2.83 -17.05 -8.49
N LEU A 66 -1.56 -16.94 -8.10
CA LEU A 66 -0.44 -17.12 -9.01
C LEU A 66 -0.37 -18.55 -9.56
N GLU A 67 -0.49 -19.57 -8.71
CA GLU A 67 -0.60 -20.98 -9.10
C GLU A 67 -1.76 -21.22 -10.08
N LEU A 68 -2.94 -20.67 -9.78
CA LEU A 68 -4.12 -20.77 -10.64
C LEU A 68 -3.90 -20.08 -11.99
N SER A 69 -3.24 -18.93 -12.02
CA SER A 69 -2.94 -18.19 -13.24
C SER A 69 -1.97 -18.97 -14.14
N ILE A 70 -0.93 -19.59 -13.55
CA ILE A 70 0.00 -20.47 -14.25
C ILE A 70 -0.74 -21.68 -14.83
N LYS A 71 -1.62 -22.31 -14.04
CA LYS A 71 -2.43 -23.43 -14.50
C LYS A 71 -3.32 -23.04 -15.68
N GLN A 72 -4.01 -21.91 -15.59
CA GLN A 72 -4.84 -21.36 -16.66
C GLN A 72 -4.02 -21.10 -17.93
N TYR A 73 -2.81 -20.55 -17.80
CA TYR A 73 -1.92 -20.32 -18.94
C TYR A 73 -1.53 -21.62 -19.64
N ASN A 74 -1.23 -22.67 -18.88
CA ASN A 74 -0.81 -23.97 -19.42
C ASN A 74 -1.98 -24.77 -20.02
N GLU A 75 -3.20 -24.63 -19.49
CA GLU A 75 -4.40 -25.34 -19.95
C GLU A 75 -5.18 -24.58 -21.04
N ALA A 76 -4.89 -23.29 -21.24
CA ALA A 76 -5.59 -22.47 -22.22
C ALA A 76 -5.30 -22.90 -23.67
N SER A 77 -6.37 -23.23 -24.40
CA SER A 77 -6.29 -23.53 -25.83
C SER A 77 -6.42 -22.29 -26.72
N SER A 78 -7.05 -21.22 -26.24
CA SER A 78 -7.21 -19.98 -27.01
C SER A 78 -6.10 -18.98 -26.68
N GLU A 79 -5.59 -18.32 -27.71
CA GLU A 79 -4.50 -17.34 -27.58
C GLU A 79 -4.89 -16.16 -26.68
N GLU A 80 -6.13 -15.71 -26.78
CA GLU A 80 -6.67 -14.60 -25.98
C GLU A 80 -6.67 -14.91 -24.47
N VAL A 81 -7.09 -16.13 -24.11
CA VAL A 81 -7.12 -16.57 -22.70
C VAL A 81 -5.70 -16.80 -22.20
N LYS A 82 -4.81 -17.31 -23.06
CA LYS A 82 -3.40 -17.53 -22.73
C LYS A 82 -2.69 -16.20 -22.46
N GLU A 83 -2.87 -15.19 -23.29
CA GLU A 83 -2.31 -13.86 -23.04
C GLU A 83 -2.91 -13.20 -21.79
N ALA A 84 -4.22 -13.33 -21.55
CA ALA A 84 -4.83 -12.83 -20.31
C ALA A 84 -4.25 -13.52 -19.06
N ALA A 85 -4.07 -14.84 -19.09
CA ALA A 85 -3.45 -15.60 -18.00
C ALA A 85 -2.00 -15.19 -17.78
N LYS A 86 -1.24 -14.92 -18.85
CA LYS A 86 0.13 -14.40 -18.78
C LYS A 86 0.21 -13.04 -18.06
N LEU A 87 -0.72 -12.13 -18.36
CA LEU A 87 -0.79 -10.84 -17.67
C LEU A 87 -1.13 -11.01 -16.18
N ASN A 88 -2.03 -11.94 -15.83
CA ASN A 88 -2.32 -12.27 -14.44
C ASN A 88 -1.06 -12.80 -13.72
N ILE A 89 -0.29 -13.69 -14.36
CA ILE A 89 0.98 -14.18 -13.82
C ILE A 89 1.92 -13.00 -13.51
N GLY A 90 2.09 -12.08 -14.47
CA GLY A 90 2.92 -10.88 -14.26
C GLY A 90 2.43 -10.01 -13.11
N PHE A 91 1.11 -9.79 -13.03
CA PHE A 91 0.49 -8.99 -11.98
C PHE A 91 0.72 -9.59 -10.58
N PHE A 92 0.47 -10.88 -10.41
CA PHE A 92 0.66 -11.56 -9.11
C PHE A 92 2.14 -11.82 -8.80
N ALA A 93 3.02 -11.93 -9.81
CA ALA A 93 4.46 -11.98 -9.60
C ALA A 93 5.02 -10.68 -9.01
N VAL A 94 4.52 -9.51 -9.44
CA VAL A 94 4.88 -8.22 -8.82
C VAL A 94 4.49 -8.20 -7.34
N ALA A 95 3.30 -8.73 -7.00
CA ALA A 95 2.84 -8.84 -5.62
C ALA A 95 3.70 -9.84 -4.81
N LYS A 96 3.98 -11.03 -5.37
CA LYS A 96 4.85 -12.04 -4.75
C LYS A 96 6.24 -11.48 -4.43
N ARG A 97 6.81 -10.67 -5.33
CA ARG A 97 8.09 -9.98 -5.08
C ARG A 97 8.07 -8.95 -3.97
N GLN A 98 6.90 -8.45 -3.55
CA GLN A 98 6.80 -7.60 -2.35
C GLN A 98 6.98 -8.40 -1.07
N PHE A 99 6.61 -9.68 -1.07
CA PHE A 99 6.78 -10.60 0.06
C PHE A 99 8.12 -11.34 0.01
N GLU A 100 8.54 -11.74 -1.20
CA GLU A 100 9.74 -12.53 -1.47
C GLU A 100 10.58 -11.85 -2.57
N PRO A 101 11.52 -10.95 -2.22
CA PRO A 101 12.28 -10.17 -3.18
C PRO A 101 13.10 -11.00 -4.19
N GLU A 102 13.46 -12.24 -3.83
CA GLU A 102 14.23 -13.15 -4.67
C GLU A 102 13.37 -13.90 -5.70
N TYR A 103 12.04 -13.82 -5.60
CA TYR A 103 11.13 -14.53 -6.48
C TYR A 103 11.36 -14.16 -7.96
N GLN A 104 11.56 -15.18 -8.79
CA GLN A 104 11.72 -15.05 -10.23
C GLN A 104 10.52 -15.66 -10.94
N VAL A 105 10.05 -14.99 -11.99
CA VAL A 105 8.91 -15.45 -12.79
C VAL A 105 9.38 -15.71 -14.22
N ASP A 106 9.05 -16.87 -14.76
CA ASP A 106 9.37 -17.19 -16.16
C ASP A 106 8.37 -16.51 -17.12
N TYR A 107 8.21 -17.02 -18.34
CA TYR A 107 7.26 -16.56 -19.37
C TYR A 107 7.64 -15.22 -20.03
N GLY A 108 8.90 -14.82 -19.94
CA GLY A 108 9.40 -13.55 -20.49
C GLY A 108 8.85 -12.33 -19.77
N LEU A 109 8.48 -12.47 -18.49
CA LEU A 109 7.89 -11.41 -17.68
C LEU A 109 8.87 -10.76 -16.71
N ASN A 110 10.06 -11.34 -16.48
CA ASN A 110 11.02 -10.82 -15.49
C ASN A 110 11.33 -9.34 -15.66
N GLU A 111 11.66 -8.87 -16.87
CA GLU A 111 11.96 -7.45 -17.13
C GLU A 111 10.77 -6.53 -16.81
N LEU A 112 9.56 -6.93 -17.20
CA LEU A 112 8.34 -6.16 -16.93
C LEU A 112 8.04 -6.11 -15.42
N VAL A 113 8.23 -7.23 -14.71
CA VAL A 113 8.02 -7.30 -13.27
C VAL A 113 9.10 -6.52 -12.53
N ASP A 114 10.36 -6.54 -12.97
CA ASP A 114 11.45 -5.72 -12.43
C ASP A 114 11.15 -4.24 -12.59
N GLN A 115 10.75 -3.83 -13.79
CA GLN A 115 10.37 -2.45 -14.08
C GLN A 115 9.20 -2.00 -13.20
N GLU A 116 8.18 -2.83 -13.03
CA GLU A 116 7.04 -2.52 -12.15
C GLU A 116 7.45 -2.47 -10.67
N CYS A 117 8.38 -3.30 -10.21
CA CYS A 117 8.93 -3.23 -8.87
C CYS A 117 9.72 -1.93 -8.63
N GLU A 118 10.54 -1.52 -9.60
CA GLU A 118 11.27 -0.24 -9.53
C GLU A 118 10.32 0.96 -9.60
N ASN A 119 9.26 0.86 -10.40
CA ASN A 119 8.22 1.87 -10.46
C ASN A 119 7.51 2.03 -9.10
N ILE A 120 7.22 0.91 -8.42
CA ILE A 120 6.72 0.91 -7.05
C ILE A 120 7.74 1.60 -6.14
N LYS A 121 9.02 1.23 -6.15
CA LYS A 121 10.07 1.85 -5.30
C LYS A 121 10.27 3.34 -5.53
N ASN A 122 10.17 3.82 -6.77
CA ASN A 122 10.40 5.22 -7.14
C ASN A 122 9.21 6.15 -6.85
N HIS A 123 7.99 5.62 -6.82
CA HIS A 123 6.77 6.34 -6.41
C HIS A 123 6.55 7.69 -7.11
N LYS A 124 6.73 7.71 -8.44
CA LYS A 124 6.60 8.92 -9.27
C LYS A 124 5.18 9.48 -9.39
N GLY A 125 4.18 8.80 -8.84
CA GLY A 125 2.78 9.22 -8.86
C GLY A 125 1.87 8.19 -9.52
N LEU A 126 0.68 8.63 -9.94
CA LEU A 126 -0.31 7.78 -10.61
C LEU A 126 0.08 7.63 -12.08
N GLU A 127 0.58 6.45 -12.43
CA GLU A 127 0.86 6.06 -13.81
C GLU A 127 0.15 4.74 -14.12
N PHE A 128 -0.22 4.57 -15.39
CA PHE A 128 -0.84 3.35 -15.87
C PHE A 128 0.18 2.20 -15.89
N ARG A 129 -0.25 0.98 -15.51
CA ARG A 129 0.64 -0.19 -15.47
C ARG A 129 0.76 -0.83 -16.84
N GLU A 130 1.98 -1.12 -17.24
CA GLU A 130 2.26 -1.81 -18.52
C GLU A 130 1.67 -3.23 -18.56
N LEU A 131 1.50 -3.87 -17.40
CA LEU A 131 0.86 -5.19 -17.25
C LEU A 131 -0.66 -5.20 -17.52
N LEU A 132 -1.28 -4.04 -17.77
CA LEU A 132 -2.73 -3.92 -18.01
C LEU A 132 -3.05 -3.59 -19.48
N THR A 133 -2.39 -4.27 -20.41
CA THR A 133 -2.52 -4.02 -21.86
C THR A 133 -3.93 -4.22 -22.42
N TYR A 134 -4.80 -4.95 -21.72
CA TYR A 134 -6.20 -5.17 -22.11
C TYR A 134 -7.08 -3.92 -21.93
N VAL A 135 -6.63 -2.90 -21.20
CA VAL A 135 -7.36 -1.64 -21.04
C VAL A 135 -7.11 -0.77 -22.27
N LYS A 136 -8.07 -0.78 -23.21
CA LYS A 136 -7.97 -0.06 -24.49
C LYS A 136 -7.87 1.47 -24.35
N ILE A 137 -8.44 2.02 -23.27
CA ILE A 137 -8.41 3.47 -22.98
C ILE A 137 -7.91 3.63 -21.54
N PRO A 138 -6.59 3.74 -21.34
CA PRO A 138 -6.03 3.96 -20.00
C PRO A 138 -6.40 5.38 -19.55
N SER A 139 -7.26 5.49 -18.53
CA SER A 139 -7.63 6.78 -17.94
C SER A 139 -7.73 6.66 -16.44
N ILE A 140 -6.85 7.36 -15.72
CA ILE A 140 -6.83 7.35 -14.24
C ILE A 140 -8.15 7.85 -13.61
N TYR A 141 -8.99 8.56 -14.37
CA TYR A 141 -10.26 9.13 -13.89
C TYR A 141 -11.50 8.28 -14.27
N GLN A 142 -11.45 7.55 -15.39
CA GLN A 142 -12.57 6.76 -15.90
C GLN A 142 -12.43 5.28 -15.61
N THR A 143 -11.19 4.78 -15.66
CA THR A 143 -10.81 3.43 -15.29
C THR A 143 -9.75 3.55 -14.20
N PRO A 144 -10.15 3.77 -12.93
CA PRO A 144 -9.24 3.71 -11.78
C PRO A 144 -8.83 2.24 -11.56
N SER A 145 -8.17 1.67 -12.56
CA SER A 145 -7.42 0.43 -12.48
C SER A 145 -6.29 0.71 -11.51
N ILE A 146 -6.44 0.17 -10.30
CA ILE A 146 -5.51 0.17 -9.15
C ILE A 146 -4.35 1.13 -9.38
N ALA A 147 -4.69 2.42 -9.35
CA ALA A 147 -3.72 3.48 -9.56
C ALA A 147 -2.67 3.32 -8.45
N ARG A 148 -1.39 3.58 -8.75
CA ARG A 148 -0.23 3.51 -7.83
C ARG A 148 -0.45 4.46 -6.63
N SER A 149 -1.40 4.11 -5.77
CA SER A 149 -1.99 4.97 -4.76
C SER A 149 -1.12 4.94 -3.52
N ARG A 150 -1.05 6.08 -2.85
CA ARG A 150 -0.49 6.23 -1.51
C ARG A 150 -1.10 5.23 -0.51
N ALA A 151 -2.33 4.74 -0.76
CA ALA A 151 -2.98 3.69 0.01
C ALA A 151 -2.36 2.30 -0.18
N ILE A 152 -1.93 1.94 -1.39
CA ILE A 152 -1.20 0.69 -1.66
C ILE A 152 0.22 0.78 -1.14
N ARG A 153 0.80 1.97 -1.13
CA ARG A 153 2.07 2.20 -0.44
C ARG A 153 1.92 2.07 1.07
N LEU A 154 0.84 2.56 1.68
CA LEU A 154 0.61 2.34 3.10
C LEU A 154 0.42 0.86 3.38
N PHE A 155 -0.43 0.16 2.62
CA PHE A 155 -0.62 -1.28 2.71
C PHE A 155 0.70 -2.06 2.48
N LEU A 156 1.43 -1.84 1.38
CA LEU A 156 2.68 -2.53 1.10
C LEU A 156 3.86 -2.09 1.98
N LYS A 157 3.94 -0.82 2.43
CA LYS A 157 4.96 -0.38 3.40
C LYS A 157 4.65 -0.88 4.81
N SER A 158 3.39 -1.03 5.20
CA SER A 158 3.05 -1.60 6.50
C SER A 158 3.37 -3.11 6.52
N LEU A 159 3.24 -3.79 5.37
CA LEU A 159 3.74 -5.15 5.11
C LEU A 159 5.28 -5.25 5.14
N ILE A 160 6.03 -4.27 4.61
CA ILE A 160 7.51 -4.33 4.49
C ILE A 160 8.28 -3.70 5.69
N ILE A 161 7.71 -2.73 6.41
CA ILE A 161 8.37 -2.10 7.57
C ILE A 161 8.30 -2.99 8.81
N SER A 162 7.31 -3.90 8.90
CA SER A 162 7.21 -4.87 10.00
C SER A 162 8.23 -6.02 9.90
N SER A 163 8.81 -6.30 8.72
CA SER A 163 9.82 -7.35 8.53
C SER A 163 11.28 -6.87 8.70
N ASN A 164 11.53 -5.56 8.73
CA ASN A 164 12.87 -4.97 8.94
C ASN A 164 13.13 -4.48 10.38
N LEU A 165 12.23 -4.83 11.32
CA LEU A 165 12.31 -4.44 12.74
C LEU A 165 12.24 -5.64 13.71
N ALA A 166 12.36 -6.86 13.20
CA ALA A 166 12.63 -8.08 13.95
C ALA A 166 14.07 -8.54 13.66
#